data_AF-A0A1W5DB53-F1
#
_entry.id   AF-A0A1W5DB53-F1
#
_cell.length_a   1.000
_cell.length_b   1.000
_cell.length_c   1.000
_cell.angle_alpha   90.00
_cell.angle_beta   90.00
_cell.angle_gamma   90.00
#
_symmetry.space_group_name_H-M   'P 1'
#
loop_
_entity.id
_entity.type
_entity.pdbx_description
1 polymer ?
#
loop_
_entity_poly.entity_id
_entity_poly.type
_entity_poly.pdbx_seq_one_letter_code
_entity_poly.pdbx_strand_id
1 'polypeptide(L)'
;MAKQSRIYKRHDQSQQQWTKFASCRTEYFYAIKTAKRNSWTKFLSEANGKEVFQAYKYTKPRLMEKIPPIQTADGKLCHTFNDKCQTFIKAMYSKPPEISQNPDRPNAPEAQWNSLTNNEVKQAIFTSSPKKAAGADEIGFAIIQEVYKAIAEVMNLTYKILIRNGFHP
;
A
#
# COMPACT_ATOMS: atom_id res chain seq x y z
N MET A 1 -6.67 19.69 21.20
CA MET A 1 -6.87 18.89 19.96
C MET A 1 -8.14 18.04 19.96
N ALA A 2 -8.32 17.04 20.84
CA ALA A 2 -9.46 16.10 20.78
C ALA A 2 -10.87 16.76 20.86
N LYS A 3 -11.03 17.80 21.70
CA LYS A 3 -12.28 18.58 21.79
C LYS A 3 -12.63 19.26 20.45
N GLN A 4 -11.67 19.93 19.82
CA GLN A 4 -11.88 20.60 18.52
C GLN A 4 -12.13 19.62 17.38
N SER A 5 -11.51 18.42 17.42
CA SER A 5 -11.80 17.35 16.47
C SER A 5 -13.26 16.89 16.55
N ARG A 6 -13.79 16.71 17.77
CA ARG A 6 -15.19 16.33 17.98
C ARG A 6 -16.16 17.43 17.52
N ILE A 7 -15.82 18.70 17.72
CA ILE A 7 -16.63 19.84 17.27
C ILE A 7 -16.70 19.87 15.74
N TYR A 8 -15.54 19.81 15.06
CA TYR A 8 -15.48 19.78 13.59
C TYR A 8 -16.24 18.58 12.98
N LYS A 9 -16.24 17.42 13.64
CA LYS A 9 -16.95 16.22 13.16
C LYS A 9 -18.47 16.24 13.42
N ARG A 10 -18.96 17.07 14.34
CA ARG A 10 -20.37 17.10 14.76
C ARG A 10 -21.20 18.17 14.06
N HIS A 11 -20.57 19.26 13.65
CA HIS A 11 -21.23 20.34 12.92
C HIS A 11 -20.92 20.22 11.42
N ASP A 12 -21.72 20.90 10.61
CA ASP A 12 -21.42 21.10 9.19
C ASP A 12 -19.99 21.60 9.05
N GLN A 13 -19.19 20.95 8.20
CA GLN A 13 -17.72 20.99 8.16
C GLN A 13 -17.20 22.34 7.65
N SER A 14 -17.55 23.41 8.33
CA SER A 14 -17.27 24.77 7.89
C SER A 14 -15.77 25.03 7.88
N GLN A 15 -15.35 25.86 6.92
CA GLN A 15 -13.94 26.21 6.75
C GLN A 15 -13.34 26.79 8.05
N GLN A 16 -14.12 27.57 8.81
CA GLN A 16 -13.69 28.14 10.08
C GLN A 16 -13.46 27.09 11.18
N GLN A 17 -14.28 26.06 11.25
CA GLN A 17 -14.08 24.97 12.20
C GLN A 17 -12.90 24.09 11.82
N TRP A 18 -12.70 23.88 10.51
CA TRP A 18 -11.53 23.16 10.01
C TRP A 18 -10.23 23.91 10.33
N THR A 19 -10.13 25.21 10.07
CA THR A 19 -8.92 25.99 10.38
C THR A 19 -8.61 25.99 11.87
N LYS A 20 -9.64 26.11 12.73
CA LYS A 20 -9.50 26.02 14.18
C LYS A 20 -9.01 24.64 14.62
N PHE A 21 -9.58 23.56 14.08
CA PHE A 21 -9.10 22.20 14.35
C PHE A 21 -7.67 21.99 13.87
N ALA A 22 -7.34 22.42 12.64
CA ALA A 22 -6.02 22.28 12.03
C ALA A 22 -4.94 23.01 12.83
N SER A 23 -5.23 24.24 13.29
CA SER A 23 -4.35 25.01 14.18
C SER A 23 -4.10 24.27 15.50
N CYS A 24 -5.16 23.89 16.21
CA CYS A 24 -5.03 23.14 17.48
C CYS A 24 -4.36 21.76 17.31
N ARG A 25 -4.47 21.13 16.13
CA ARG A 25 -3.78 19.88 15.81
C ARG A 25 -2.28 20.12 15.62
N THR A 26 -1.93 21.16 14.87
CA THR A 26 -0.54 21.55 14.62
C THR A 26 0.16 21.91 15.94
N GLU A 27 -0.47 22.76 16.75
CA GLU A 27 0.03 23.16 18.07
C GLU A 27 0.24 21.94 18.99
N TYR A 28 -0.73 21.02 19.04
CA TYR A 28 -0.61 19.80 19.86
C TYR A 28 0.57 18.92 19.44
N PHE A 29 0.71 18.63 18.14
CA PHE A 29 1.83 17.81 17.67
C PHE A 29 3.16 18.54 17.76
N TYR A 30 3.19 19.87 17.60
CA TYR A 30 4.36 20.69 17.84
C TYR A 30 4.81 20.61 19.31
N ALA A 31 3.90 20.83 20.25
CA ALA A 31 4.17 20.71 21.68
C ALA A 31 4.72 19.33 22.06
N ILE A 32 4.17 18.24 21.50
CA ILE A 32 4.69 16.89 21.72
C ILE A 32 6.10 16.73 21.16
N LYS A 33 6.36 17.19 19.93
CA LYS A 33 7.70 17.11 19.32
C LYS A 33 8.72 17.90 20.16
N THR A 34 8.37 19.11 20.57
CA THR A 34 9.21 19.97 21.40
C THR A 34 9.45 19.35 22.77
N ALA A 35 8.42 18.84 23.45
CA ALA A 35 8.57 18.17 24.74
C ALA A 35 9.48 16.94 24.64
N LYS A 36 9.27 16.08 23.63
CA LYS A 36 10.13 14.91 23.39
C LYS A 36 11.58 15.30 23.13
N ARG A 37 11.81 16.31 22.28
CA ARG A 37 13.15 16.83 22.00
C ARG A 37 13.80 17.36 23.27
N ASN A 38 13.11 18.21 24.03
CA ASN A 38 13.65 18.82 25.23
C ASN A 38 13.97 17.77 26.30
N SER A 39 13.09 16.78 26.51
CA SER A 39 13.36 15.65 27.41
C SER A 39 14.56 14.84 26.97
N TRP A 40 14.71 14.59 25.67
CA TRP A 40 15.86 13.85 25.13
C TRP A 40 17.16 14.65 25.26
N THR A 41 17.15 15.94 24.90
CA THR A 41 18.31 16.83 25.06
C THR A 41 18.73 16.93 26.51
N LYS A 42 17.77 17.10 27.44
CA LYS A 42 18.04 17.14 28.88
C LYS A 42 18.66 15.83 29.38
N PHE A 43 18.07 14.70 29.02
CA PHE A 43 18.62 13.38 29.35
C PHE A 43 20.06 13.22 28.85
N LEU A 44 20.35 13.64 27.61
CA LEU A 44 21.70 13.55 27.05
C LEU A 44 22.69 14.52 27.71
N SER A 45 22.26 15.74 28.08
CA SER A 45 23.14 16.71 28.74
C SER A 45 23.52 16.30 30.17
N GLU A 46 22.64 15.57 30.84
CA GLU A 46 22.83 15.09 32.21
C GLU A 46 23.44 13.69 32.27
N ALA A 47 23.48 12.96 31.14
CA ALA A 47 23.91 11.57 31.08
C ALA A 47 25.38 11.39 31.49
N ASN A 48 25.60 10.55 32.51
CA ASN A 48 26.93 10.19 33.02
C ASN A 48 27.15 8.67 32.97
N GLY A 49 28.34 8.25 32.53
CA GLY A 49 28.83 6.88 32.72
C GLY A 49 27.91 5.83 32.09
N LYS A 50 27.17 5.08 32.92
CA LYS A 50 26.25 4.01 32.47
C LYS A 50 25.11 4.54 31.59
N GLU A 51 24.67 5.78 31.80
CA GLU A 51 23.53 6.37 31.07
C GLU A 51 23.85 6.65 29.60
N VAL A 52 25.11 6.90 29.27
CA VAL A 52 25.58 7.09 27.88
C VAL A 52 25.35 5.82 27.06
N PHE A 53 25.64 4.66 27.63
CA PHE A 53 25.39 3.37 26.98
C PHE A 53 23.89 3.07 26.85
N GLN A 54 23.08 3.52 27.80
CA GLN A 54 21.62 3.42 27.71
C GLN A 54 21.07 4.31 26.58
N ALA A 55 21.59 5.54 26.43
CA ALA A 55 21.25 6.43 25.33
C ALA A 55 21.57 5.77 23.97
N TYR A 56 22.78 5.20 23.84
CA TYR A 56 23.18 4.43 22.67
C TYR A 56 22.24 3.24 22.41
N LYS A 57 21.82 2.52 23.45
CA LYS A 57 20.87 1.40 23.30
C LYS A 57 19.50 1.86 22.77
N TYR A 58 19.07 3.10 23.04
CA TYR A 58 17.81 3.65 22.52
C TYR A 58 17.89 4.10 21.05
N THR A 59 19.08 4.35 20.51
CA THR A 59 19.23 4.67 19.08
C THR A 59 19.17 3.43 18.19
N LYS A 60 19.35 2.23 18.77
CA LYS A 60 19.25 0.98 18.03
C LYS A 60 17.79 0.67 17.68
N PRO A 61 17.50 0.26 16.43
CA PRO A 61 16.17 -0.17 16.06
C PRO A 61 15.77 -1.36 16.94
N ARG A 62 14.66 -1.22 17.66
CA ARG A 62 14.02 -2.34 18.36
C ARG A 62 12.88 -2.85 17.49
N LEU A 63 13.03 -4.06 16.99
CA LEU A 63 11.91 -4.80 16.42
C LEU A 63 11.00 -5.22 17.59
N MET A 64 9.91 -4.47 17.79
CA MET A 64 8.82 -4.96 18.63
C MET A 64 7.98 -5.88 17.75
N GLU A 65 8.21 -7.18 17.88
CA GLU A 65 7.36 -8.17 17.23
C GLU A 65 5.96 -8.11 17.87
N LYS A 66 4.96 -7.65 17.10
CA LYS A 66 3.56 -7.55 17.57
C LYS A 66 2.84 -8.89 17.54
N ILE A 67 3.41 -9.87 16.84
CA ILE A 67 2.81 -11.18 16.64
C ILE A 67 3.27 -12.09 17.78
N PRO A 68 2.37 -12.68 18.58
CA PRO A 68 2.75 -13.64 19.61
C PRO A 68 3.42 -14.87 18.98
N PRO A 69 4.08 -15.73 19.76
CA PRO A 69 4.55 -17.00 19.27
C PRO A 69 3.41 -17.80 18.63
N ILE A 70 3.65 -18.40 17.46
CA ILE A 70 2.65 -19.19 16.73
C ILE A 70 3.09 -20.64 16.64
N GLN A 71 2.14 -21.56 16.61
CA GLN A 71 2.42 -22.99 16.52
C GLN A 71 2.32 -23.47 15.07
N THR A 72 3.31 -24.25 14.65
CA THR A 72 3.29 -24.95 13.36
C THR A 72 2.32 -26.13 13.40
N ALA A 73 1.94 -26.65 12.22
CA ALA A 73 1.13 -27.88 12.12
C ALA A 73 1.78 -29.08 12.83
N ASP A 74 3.12 -29.10 12.92
CA ASP A 74 3.91 -30.14 13.58
C ASP A 74 4.04 -29.91 15.10
N GLY A 75 3.35 -28.91 15.65
CA GLY A 75 3.30 -28.62 17.09
C GLY A 75 4.45 -27.76 17.62
N LYS A 76 5.45 -27.39 16.80
CA LYS A 76 6.58 -26.54 17.21
C LYS A 76 6.17 -25.08 17.35
N LEU A 77 6.61 -24.42 18.43
CA LEU A 77 6.38 -23.00 18.70
C LEU A 77 7.44 -22.12 18.02
N CYS A 78 6.99 -21.14 17.24
CA CYS A 78 7.81 -20.22 16.45
C CYS A 78 7.87 -18.84 17.10
N HIS A 79 9.06 -18.43 17.53
CA HIS A 79 9.27 -17.16 18.23
C HIS A 79 9.81 -16.06 17.34
N THR A 80 10.65 -16.38 16.35
CA THR A 80 11.29 -15.38 15.50
C THR A 80 10.35 -14.92 14.38
N PHE A 81 10.51 -13.68 13.92
CA PHE A 81 9.79 -13.14 12.77
C PHE A 81 9.89 -14.06 11.54
N ASN A 82 11.09 -14.56 11.21
CA ASN A 82 11.29 -15.40 10.04
C ASN A 82 10.55 -16.74 10.16
N ASP A 83 10.62 -17.39 11.32
CA ASP A 83 9.89 -18.64 11.56
C ASP A 83 8.38 -18.44 11.45
N LYS A 84 7.88 -17.29 11.94
CA LYS A 84 6.47 -16.92 11.81
C LYS A 84 6.07 -16.75 10.35
N CYS A 85 6.85 -16.03 9.56
CA CYS A 85 6.61 -15.84 8.13
C CYS A 85 6.55 -17.18 7.38
N GLN A 86 7.52 -18.06 7.61
CA GLN A 86 7.55 -19.38 6.97
C GLN A 86 6.35 -20.24 7.36
N THR A 87 5.96 -20.19 8.63
CA THR A 87 4.78 -20.92 9.13
C THR A 87 3.50 -20.42 8.44
N PHE A 88 3.34 -19.10 8.30
CA PHE A 88 2.21 -18.50 7.59
C PHE A 88 2.17 -18.90 6.11
N ILE A 89 3.32 -18.87 5.42
CA ILE A 89 3.41 -19.27 4.01
C ILE A 89 3.00 -20.74 3.88
N LYS A 90 3.57 -21.64 4.69
CA LYS A 90 3.25 -23.08 4.65
C LYS A 90 1.77 -23.35 4.94
N ALA A 91 1.16 -22.60 5.87
CA ALA A 91 -0.24 -22.77 6.23
C ALA A 91 -1.21 -22.23 5.17
N MET A 92 -0.91 -21.06 4.58
CA MET A 92 -1.80 -20.41 3.59
C MET A 92 -1.63 -20.96 2.17
N TYR A 93 -0.44 -21.44 1.83
CA TYR A 93 -0.11 -21.98 0.51
C TYR A 93 0.24 -23.46 0.61
N SER A 94 -0.73 -24.26 1.05
CA SER A 94 -0.59 -25.71 1.08
C SER A 94 -0.42 -26.27 -0.34
N LYS A 95 0.36 -27.35 -0.47
CA LYS A 95 0.52 -28.04 -1.75
C LYS A 95 -0.88 -28.44 -2.26
N PRO A 96 -1.25 -28.10 -3.50
CA PRO A 96 -2.51 -28.56 -4.07
C PRO A 96 -2.60 -30.08 -3.98
N PRO A 97 -3.81 -30.65 -3.79
CA PRO A 97 -3.98 -32.10 -3.83
C PRO A 97 -3.46 -32.61 -5.17
N GLU A 98 -2.85 -33.80 -5.17
CA GLU A 98 -2.41 -34.43 -6.39
C GLU A 98 -3.63 -34.77 -7.23
N ILE A 99 -3.81 -34.03 -8.33
CA ILE A 99 -4.88 -34.28 -9.28
C ILE A 99 -4.42 -35.46 -10.12
N SER A 100 -5.10 -36.61 -10.05
CA SER A 100 -4.94 -37.63 -11.08
C SER A 100 -5.32 -36.97 -12.40
N GLN A 101 -4.36 -36.80 -13.31
CA GLN A 101 -4.65 -36.27 -14.65
C GLN A 101 -5.74 -37.16 -15.23
N ASN A 102 -6.95 -36.62 -15.34
CA ASN A 102 -8.03 -37.31 -16.01
C ASN A 102 -7.81 -37.04 -17.49
N PRO A 103 -7.29 -38.01 -18.28
CA PRO A 103 -6.90 -37.77 -19.67
C PRO A 103 -8.09 -37.40 -20.56
N ASP A 104 -9.31 -37.66 -20.10
CA ASP A 104 -10.55 -37.54 -20.88
C ASP A 104 -11.39 -36.28 -20.59
N ARG A 105 -10.86 -35.28 -19.89
CA ARG A 105 -11.56 -33.99 -19.85
C ARG A 105 -11.34 -33.28 -21.18
N PRO A 106 -12.36 -33.10 -22.04
CA PRO A 106 -12.21 -32.25 -23.20
C PRO A 106 -11.79 -30.86 -22.71
N ASN A 107 -10.80 -30.27 -23.38
CA ASN A 107 -10.44 -28.88 -23.12
C ASN A 107 -11.71 -28.04 -23.15
N ALA A 108 -11.85 -27.15 -22.17
CA ALA A 108 -12.92 -26.17 -22.21
C ALA A 108 -12.87 -25.47 -23.59
N PRO A 109 -14.01 -25.24 -24.24
CA PRO A 109 -14.02 -24.53 -25.52
C PRO A 109 -13.28 -23.21 -25.32
N GLU A 110 -12.44 -22.88 -26.30
CA GLU A 110 -11.66 -21.64 -26.29
C GLU A 110 -12.63 -20.48 -26.06
N ALA A 111 -12.37 -19.68 -25.02
CA ALA A 111 -13.24 -18.57 -24.69
C ALA A 111 -13.27 -17.61 -25.89
N GLN A 112 -14.45 -17.44 -26.50
CA GLN A 112 -14.63 -16.49 -27.58
C GLN A 112 -14.61 -15.09 -27.00
N TRP A 113 -13.43 -14.46 -26.99
CA TRP A 113 -13.29 -13.06 -26.61
C TRP A 113 -13.96 -12.18 -27.66
N ASN A 114 -14.88 -11.33 -27.21
CA ASN A 114 -15.48 -10.32 -28.08
C ASN A 114 -14.40 -9.36 -28.59
N SER A 115 -14.63 -8.81 -29.79
CA SER A 115 -13.74 -7.78 -30.33
C SER A 115 -13.75 -6.53 -29.45
N LEU A 116 -12.56 -6.04 -29.11
CA LEU A 116 -12.38 -4.82 -28.32
C LEU A 116 -13.07 -3.62 -28.97
N THR A 117 -13.92 -2.94 -28.21
CA THR A 117 -14.64 -1.74 -28.64
C THR A 117 -13.85 -0.47 -28.31
N ASN A 118 -14.07 0.60 -29.07
CA ASN A 118 -13.43 1.90 -28.80
C ASN A 118 -13.85 2.48 -27.44
N ASN A 119 -15.07 2.15 -26.98
CA ASN A 119 -15.57 2.60 -25.68
C ASN A 119 -14.85 1.90 -24.53
N GLU A 120 -14.53 0.61 -24.64
CA GLU A 120 -13.74 -0.10 -23.63
C GLU A 120 -12.34 0.49 -23.50
N VAL A 121 -11.67 0.79 -24.62
CA VAL A 121 -10.36 1.46 -24.62
C VAL A 121 -10.45 2.82 -23.94
N LYS A 122 -11.45 3.64 -24.32
CA LYS A 122 -11.71 4.93 -23.68
C LYS A 122 -11.93 4.77 -22.18
N GLN A 123 -12.81 3.85 -21.77
CA GLN A 123 -13.09 3.66 -20.35
C GLN A 123 -11.85 3.22 -19.57
N ALA A 124 -11.05 2.29 -20.10
CA ALA A 124 -9.82 1.85 -19.44
C ALA A 124 -8.83 3.00 -19.21
N ILE A 125 -8.69 3.91 -20.19
CA ILE A 125 -7.80 5.07 -20.09
C ILE A 125 -8.32 6.11 -19.09
N PHE A 126 -9.62 6.41 -19.11
CA PHE A 126 -10.20 7.50 -18.30
C PHE A 126 -10.64 7.11 -16.88
N THR A 127 -10.85 5.81 -16.61
CA THR A 127 -11.08 5.31 -15.25
C THR A 127 -9.79 5.30 -14.41
N SER A 128 -8.64 5.25 -15.08
CA SER A 128 -7.34 5.36 -14.42
C SER A 128 -7.09 6.79 -13.94
N SER A 129 -6.60 6.93 -12.70
CA SER A 129 -6.30 8.24 -12.13
C SER A 129 -5.17 8.94 -12.90
N PRO A 130 -5.33 10.22 -13.31
CA PRO A 130 -4.27 10.97 -13.98
C PRO A 130 -3.06 11.22 -13.07
N LYS A 131 -3.22 11.08 -11.75
CA LYS A 131 -2.16 11.24 -10.74
C LYS A 131 -1.48 9.92 -10.37
N LYS A 132 -1.78 8.83 -11.07
CA LYS A 132 -1.14 7.53 -10.84
C LYS A 132 0.35 7.65 -11.20
N ALA A 133 1.21 7.02 -10.40
CA ALA A 133 2.65 6.98 -10.68
C ALA A 133 2.91 6.35 -12.05
N ALA A 134 3.87 6.89 -12.78
CA ALA A 134 4.26 6.39 -14.10
C ALA A 134 4.93 5.02 -13.98
N GLY A 135 4.90 4.26 -15.07
CA GLY A 135 5.58 2.98 -15.20
C GLY A 135 7.09 3.15 -15.47
N ALA A 136 7.74 2.07 -15.91
CA ALA A 136 9.16 2.10 -16.30
C ALA A 136 9.45 2.96 -17.54
N ASP A 137 8.42 3.28 -18.32
CA ASP A 137 8.46 4.20 -19.45
C ASP A 137 8.37 5.68 -19.06
N GLU A 138 8.14 5.98 -17.78
CA GLU A 138 7.96 7.32 -17.22
C GLU A 138 6.74 8.09 -17.80
N ILE A 139 5.85 7.40 -18.51
CA ILE A 139 4.64 8.01 -19.08
C ILE A 139 3.48 7.89 -18.09
N GLY A 140 3.02 9.04 -17.58
CA GLY A 140 1.87 9.11 -16.68
C GLY A 140 0.51 9.03 -17.39
N PHE A 141 -0.52 8.61 -16.67
CA PHE A 141 -1.90 8.52 -17.20
C PHE A 141 -2.47 9.87 -17.66
N ALA A 142 -2.04 10.99 -17.09
CA ALA A 142 -2.42 12.31 -17.57
C ALA A 142 -2.03 12.52 -19.04
N ILE A 143 -0.83 12.08 -19.44
CA ILE A 143 -0.34 12.18 -20.81
C ILE A 143 -1.17 11.26 -21.71
N ILE A 144 -1.38 10.01 -21.30
CA ILE A 144 -2.17 9.03 -22.07
C ILE A 144 -3.60 9.54 -22.32
N GLN A 145 -4.22 10.20 -21.33
CA GLN A 145 -5.54 10.80 -21.46
C GLN A 145 -5.56 11.96 -22.47
N GLU A 146 -4.55 12.83 -22.46
CA GLU A 146 -4.43 13.91 -23.46
C GLU A 146 -4.14 13.37 -24.86
N VAL A 147 -3.27 12.36 -24.98
CA VAL A 147 -2.99 11.68 -26.25
C VAL A 147 -4.26 11.04 -26.80
N TYR A 148 -5.06 10.37 -25.96
CA TYR A 148 -6.32 9.80 -26.42
C TYR A 148 -7.31 10.87 -26.91
N LYS A 149 -7.36 12.06 -26.30
CA LYS A 149 -8.19 13.17 -26.80
C LYS A 149 -7.70 13.68 -28.16
N ALA A 150 -6.39 13.68 -28.40
CA ALA A 150 -5.80 14.18 -29.63
C ALA A 150 -5.85 13.15 -30.79
N ILE A 151 -5.57 11.88 -30.52
CA ILE A 151 -5.39 10.82 -31.53
C ILE A 151 -6.13 9.51 -31.16
N ALA A 152 -7.41 9.64 -30.80
CA ALA A 152 -8.24 8.51 -30.37
C ALA A 152 -8.24 7.33 -31.35
N GLU A 153 -8.28 7.58 -32.66
CA GLU A 153 -8.34 6.54 -33.68
C GLU A 153 -7.07 5.66 -33.70
N VAL A 154 -5.89 6.30 -33.68
CA VAL A 154 -4.60 5.62 -33.65
C VAL A 154 -4.46 4.79 -32.38
N MET A 155 -4.84 5.37 -31.22
CA MET A 155 -4.83 4.67 -29.94
C MET A 155 -5.73 3.44 -29.97
N ASN A 156 -6.98 3.58 -30.43
CA ASN A 156 -7.94 2.49 -30.54
C ASN A 156 -7.44 1.37 -31.46
N LEU A 157 -6.91 1.71 -32.63
CA LEU A 157 -6.34 0.74 -33.56
C LEU A 157 -5.16 -0.01 -32.94
N THR A 158 -4.27 0.72 -32.27
CA THR A 158 -3.08 0.16 -31.62
C THR A 158 -3.47 -0.86 -30.55
N TYR A 159 -4.38 -0.51 -29.63
CA TYR A 159 -4.84 -1.44 -28.59
C TYR A 159 -5.53 -2.68 -29.17
N LYS A 160 -6.32 -2.53 -30.23
CA LYS A 160 -6.95 -3.68 -30.92
C LYS A 160 -5.92 -4.62 -31.49
N ILE A 161 -4.87 -4.10 -32.14
CA ILE A 161 -3.80 -4.91 -32.75
C ILE A 161 -2.99 -5.63 -31.66
N LEU A 162 -2.60 -4.92 -30.60
CA LEU A 162 -1.81 -5.50 -29.50
C LEU A 162 -2.54 -6.65 -28.82
N ILE A 163 -3.81 -6.45 -28.44
CA ILE A 163 -4.62 -7.48 -27.79
C ILE A 163 -4.87 -8.66 -28.73
N ARG A 164 -5.15 -8.41 -30.02
CA ARG A 164 -5.32 -9.49 -31.01
C ARG A 164 -4.08 -10.35 -31.14
N ASN A 165 -2.89 -9.77 -30.98
CA ASN A 165 -1.62 -10.49 -31.06
C ASN A 165 -1.18 -11.09 -29.70
N GLY A 166 -2.03 -11.05 -28.66
CA GLY A 166 -1.72 -11.58 -27.33
C GLY A 166 -0.68 -10.77 -26.57
N PHE A 167 -0.42 -9.52 -26.97
CA PHE A 167 0.48 -8.64 -26.25
C PHE A 167 -0.28 -7.95 -25.12
N HIS A 168 0.07 -8.30 -23.87
CA HIS A 168 -0.50 -7.74 -22.65
C HIS A 168 0.61 -7.00 -21.89
N PRO A 169 0.69 -5.67 -22.02
CA PRO A 169 1.70 -4.84 -21.34
C PRO A 169 1.50 -4.78 -19.82
#